data_AF-A0A415TE04-F1
#
_entry.id   AF-A0A415TE04-F1
#
_cell.length_a   1.000
_cell.length_b   1.000
_cell.length_c   1.000
_cell.angle_alpha   90.00
_cell.angle_beta   90.00
_cell.angle_gamma   90.00
#
_symmetry.space_group_name_H-M   'P 1'
#
loop_
_entity.id
_entity.type
_entity.pdbx_description
1 polymer ?
#
loop_
_entity_poly.entity_id
_entity_poly.type
_entity_poly.pdbx_seq_one_letter_code
_entity_poly.pdbx_strand_id
1 'polypeptide(L)'
;MEFKSQICTTREQSKRLLALGLKPGTADMVYHYTKSKVPALKWELQTKPPTSRGKFWTPERIAKLASPFHKHPDGTPMTGEEVFDRLWGKDVPAWSLSRLLEILPPLIPQQDNHPDLDLEISVDNVFWFIRYIELGYDCKHEVMKENIFDAVINMIDWLIANGHFNKEYYNEKDNVQR
;
A
#
# COMPACT_ATOMS: atom_id res chain seq x y z
N MET A 1 -8.50 9.28 -27.55
CA MET A 1 -7.57 9.03 -26.43
C MET A 1 -8.44 8.75 -25.21
N GLU A 2 -8.46 7.52 -24.69
CA GLU A 2 -9.15 7.23 -23.43
C GLU A 2 -8.27 7.70 -22.27
N PHE A 3 -8.70 8.73 -21.56
CA PHE A 3 -7.99 9.24 -20.39
C PHE A 3 -8.21 8.27 -19.22
N LYS A 4 -7.20 7.42 -18.93
CA LYS A 4 -7.22 6.50 -17.79
C LYS A 4 -6.67 7.19 -16.55
N SER A 5 -7.56 7.82 -15.78
CA SER A 5 -7.20 8.35 -14.46
C SER A 5 -7.18 7.25 -13.42
N GLN A 6 -6.00 6.93 -12.91
CA GLN A 6 -5.84 6.05 -11.76
C GLN A 6 -5.61 6.90 -10.50
N ILE A 7 -6.53 6.82 -9.53
CA ILE A 7 -6.48 7.62 -8.30
C ILE A 7 -5.66 6.97 -7.18
N CYS A 8 -5.55 5.64 -7.19
CA CYS A 8 -4.82 4.85 -6.20
C CYS A 8 -4.32 3.54 -6.80
N THR A 9 -3.49 2.79 -6.07
CA THR A 9 -3.02 1.46 -6.49
C THR A 9 -4.18 0.55 -6.86
N THR A 10 -4.03 -0.23 -7.93
CA THR A 10 -4.94 -1.36 -8.20
C THR A 10 -4.76 -2.45 -7.14
N ARG A 11 -5.72 -3.38 -7.05
CA ARG A 11 -5.61 -4.52 -6.12
C ARG A 11 -4.36 -5.37 -6.34
N GLU A 12 -3.90 -5.55 -7.57
CA GLU A 12 -2.67 -6.30 -7.86
C GLU A 12 -1.41 -5.51 -7.45
N GLN A 13 -1.40 -4.20 -7.68
CA GLN A 13 -0.34 -3.31 -7.18
C GLN A 13 -0.29 -3.29 -5.65
N SER A 14 -1.44 -3.25 -4.98
CA SER A 14 -1.53 -3.35 -3.52
C SER A 14 -0.94 -4.66 -3.00
N LYS A 15 -1.22 -5.80 -3.64
CA LYS A 15 -0.61 -7.08 -3.26
C LYS A 15 0.91 -7.07 -3.42
N ARG A 16 1.43 -6.43 -4.48
CA ARG A 16 2.88 -6.28 -4.67
C ARG A 16 3.50 -5.48 -3.52
N LEU A 17 2.91 -4.35 -3.14
CA LEU A 17 3.38 -3.55 -2.00
C LEU A 17 3.35 -4.33 -0.68
N LEU A 18 2.28 -5.10 -0.44
CA LEU A 18 2.20 -5.99 0.72
C LEU A 18 3.28 -7.07 0.70
N ALA A 19 3.57 -7.65 -0.47
CA ALA A 19 4.63 -8.64 -0.64
C ALA A 19 6.04 -8.05 -0.45
N LEU A 20 6.22 -6.75 -0.66
CA LEU A 20 7.45 -6.03 -0.29
C LEU A 20 7.55 -5.77 1.23
N GLY A 21 6.52 -6.11 2.00
CA GLY A 21 6.47 -5.92 3.45
C GLY A 21 5.93 -4.57 3.88
N LEU A 22 5.32 -3.79 2.97
CA LEU A 22 4.73 -2.49 3.30
C LEU A 22 3.55 -2.70 4.26
N LYS A 23 3.56 -1.99 5.39
CA LYS A 23 2.53 -2.18 6.43
C LYS A 23 1.18 -1.70 5.89
N PRO A 24 0.10 -2.50 6.01
CA PRO A 24 -1.24 -2.10 5.55
C PRO A 24 -1.72 -0.77 6.15
N GLY A 25 -1.32 -0.46 7.39
CA GLY A 25 -1.69 0.79 8.07
C GLY A 25 -1.08 2.05 7.46
N THR A 26 -0.17 1.94 6.49
CA THR A 26 0.34 3.09 5.73
C THR A 26 -0.59 3.50 4.59
N ALA A 27 -1.58 2.69 4.24
CA ALA A 27 -2.56 3.00 3.22
C ALA A 27 -3.57 4.04 3.71
N ASP A 28 -3.94 4.96 2.83
CA ASP A 28 -4.94 6.01 3.05
C ASP A 28 -6.31 5.65 2.47
N MET A 29 -6.38 4.58 1.66
CA MET A 29 -7.59 4.08 1.03
C MET A 29 -7.73 2.56 1.20
N VAL A 30 -8.90 2.03 0.88
CA VAL A 30 -9.17 0.59 0.97
C VAL A 30 -10.20 0.14 -0.05
N TYR A 31 -9.95 -0.99 -0.71
CA TYR A 31 -10.97 -1.72 -1.47
C TYR A 31 -11.76 -2.60 -0.51
N HIS A 32 -12.97 -2.17 -0.17
CA HIS A 32 -13.88 -2.87 0.69
C HIS A 32 -14.63 -4.00 -0.05
N TYR A 33 -14.70 -5.18 0.57
CA TYR A 33 -15.38 -6.33 -0.01
C TYR A 33 -16.87 -6.36 0.35
N THR A 34 -17.74 -5.98 -0.59
CA THR A 34 -19.18 -5.79 -0.34
C THR A 34 -20.02 -7.07 -0.36
N LYS A 35 -19.43 -8.21 -0.74
CA LYS A 35 -20.13 -9.48 -1.04
C LYS A 35 -21.22 -9.39 -2.10
N SER A 36 -21.25 -8.32 -2.89
CA SER A 36 -22.23 -8.20 -3.96
C SER A 36 -22.10 -9.36 -4.95
N LYS A 37 -23.25 -9.90 -5.38
CA LYS A 37 -23.32 -10.90 -6.45
C LYS A 37 -23.01 -10.29 -7.82
N VAL A 38 -23.07 -8.96 -7.94
CA VAL A 38 -22.74 -8.23 -9.17
C VAL A 38 -21.22 -8.01 -9.21
N PRO A 39 -20.50 -8.52 -10.22
CA PRO A 39 -19.04 -8.44 -10.26
C PRO A 39 -18.48 -7.01 -10.14
N ALA A 40 -19.13 -6.03 -10.79
CA ALA A 40 -18.71 -4.63 -10.77
C ALA A 40 -18.85 -3.97 -9.38
N LEU A 41 -19.76 -4.47 -8.54
CA LEU A 41 -20.01 -3.93 -7.20
C LEU A 41 -19.36 -4.75 -6.10
N LYS A 42 -18.65 -5.83 -6.45
CA LYS A 42 -17.99 -6.75 -5.50
C LYS A 42 -16.93 -6.05 -4.65
N TRP A 43 -16.35 -4.98 -5.19
CA TRP A 43 -15.36 -4.15 -4.54
C TRP A 43 -15.79 -2.70 -4.62
N GLU A 44 -15.73 -2.02 -3.48
CA GLU A 44 -15.96 -0.59 -3.39
C GLU A 44 -14.67 0.07 -2.89
N LEU A 45 -14.21 1.09 -3.60
CA LEU A 45 -13.09 1.89 -3.11
C LEU A 45 -13.60 2.90 -2.08
N GLN A 46 -13.04 2.86 -0.88
CA GLN A 46 -13.36 3.79 0.20
C GLN A 46 -12.14 4.68 0.48
N THR A 47 -12.35 5.99 0.57
CA THR A 47 -11.32 7.01 0.84
C THR A 47 -11.02 7.11 2.34
N LYS A 48 -10.78 5.96 2.97
CA LYS A 48 -10.38 5.86 4.37
C LYS A 48 -9.31 4.79 4.52
N PRO A 49 -8.45 4.88 5.54
CA PRO A 49 -7.48 3.84 5.85
C PRO A 49 -8.14 2.48 6.11
N PRO A 50 -7.40 1.38 5.91
CA PRO A 50 -7.87 0.04 6.26
C PRO A 50 -8.29 -0.05 7.73
N THR A 51 -9.41 -0.73 7.97
CA THR A 51 -9.85 -1.00 9.34
C THR A 51 -8.93 -2.05 9.95
N SER A 52 -8.24 -1.68 11.03
CA SER A 52 -7.27 -2.55 11.71
C SER A 52 -7.65 -2.79 13.16
N ARG A 53 -7.26 -3.96 13.67
CA ARG A 53 -7.30 -4.29 15.09
C ARG A 53 -6.29 -3.42 15.85
N GLY A 54 -6.57 -3.12 17.12
CA GLY A 54 -5.68 -2.37 17.99
C GLY A 54 -6.35 -1.16 18.62
N LYS A 55 -5.84 0.05 18.36
CA LYS A 55 -6.20 1.27 19.11
C LYS A 55 -7.72 1.52 19.21
N PHE A 56 -8.43 1.48 18.08
CA PHE A 56 -9.88 1.70 18.07
C PHE A 56 -10.67 0.39 18.19
N TRP A 57 -10.27 -0.65 17.48
CA TRP A 57 -10.88 -1.98 17.55
C TRP A 57 -10.10 -2.85 18.53
N THR A 58 -10.32 -2.59 19.82
CA THR A 58 -9.79 -3.41 20.91
C THR A 58 -10.54 -4.75 21.00
N PRO A 59 -9.97 -5.79 21.63
CA PRO A 59 -10.65 -7.07 21.82
C PRO A 59 -12.04 -6.91 22.47
N GLU A 60 -12.22 -6.00 23.43
CA GLU A 60 -13.51 -5.77 24.09
C GLU A 60 -14.53 -5.13 23.14
N ARG A 61 -14.09 -4.25 22.23
CA ARG A 61 -14.97 -3.65 21.23
C ARG A 61 -15.32 -4.63 20.12
N ILE A 62 -14.37 -5.45 19.70
CA ILE A 62 -14.61 -6.53 18.74
C ILE A 62 -15.58 -7.54 19.33
N ALA A 63 -15.42 -7.95 20.60
CA ALA A 63 -16.35 -8.84 21.28
C ALA A 63 -17.80 -8.33 21.26
N LYS A 64 -18.01 -7.01 21.33
CA LYS A 64 -19.35 -6.39 21.23
C LYS A 64 -19.99 -6.47 19.83
N LEU A 65 -19.26 -6.87 18.80
CA LEU A 65 -19.83 -7.16 17.48
C LEU A 65 -20.62 -8.47 17.46
N ALA A 66 -20.40 -9.35 18.44
CA ALA A 66 -21.18 -10.57 18.58
C ALA A 66 -22.66 -10.21 18.71
N SER A 67 -23.49 -10.75 17.82
CA SER A 67 -24.89 -10.37 17.70
C SER A 67 -25.71 -11.56 17.23
N PRO A 68 -26.97 -11.73 17.72
CA PRO A 68 -27.88 -12.74 17.21
C PRO A 68 -28.16 -12.65 15.71
N PHE A 69 -27.90 -11.51 15.07
CA PHE A 69 -28.12 -11.31 13.64
C PHE A 69 -26.98 -11.85 12.76
N HIS A 70 -25.76 -11.97 13.30
CA HIS A 70 -24.62 -12.51 12.58
C HIS A 70 -24.49 -14.00 12.90
N LYS A 71 -24.90 -14.85 11.95
CA LYS A 71 -24.89 -16.30 12.10
C LYS A 71 -24.09 -16.98 11.01
N HIS A 72 -23.56 -18.15 11.37
CA HIS A 72 -23.05 -19.14 10.43
C HIS A 72 -24.19 -19.76 9.60
N PRO A 73 -23.87 -20.43 8.48
CA PRO A 73 -24.89 -21.11 7.66
C PRO A 73 -25.72 -22.15 8.41
N ASP A 74 -25.17 -22.75 9.47
CA ASP A 74 -25.85 -23.73 10.35
C ASP A 74 -26.74 -23.08 11.43
N GLY A 75 -26.80 -21.74 11.47
CA GLY A 75 -27.61 -20.98 12.41
C GLY A 75 -26.94 -20.67 13.75
N THR A 76 -25.72 -21.14 14.00
CA THR A 76 -24.95 -20.78 15.21
C THR A 76 -24.52 -19.30 15.15
N PRO A 77 -24.48 -18.57 16.28
CA PRO A 77 -24.06 -17.17 16.31
C PRO A 77 -22.55 -17.03 16.11
N MET A 78 -22.15 -16.02 15.34
CA MET A 78 -20.75 -15.65 15.15
C MET A 78 -20.20 -14.91 16.38
N THR A 79 -18.94 -15.17 16.69
CA THR A 79 -18.15 -14.38 17.64
C THR A 79 -17.86 -12.98 17.08
N GLY A 80 -17.47 -12.06 17.96
CA GLY A 80 -17.09 -10.71 17.54
C GLY A 80 -15.93 -10.69 16.53
N GLU A 81 -14.94 -11.55 16.70
CA GLU A 81 -13.79 -11.69 15.78
C GLU A 81 -14.24 -12.20 14.41
N GLU A 82 -15.11 -13.21 14.37
CA GLU A 82 -15.65 -13.71 13.10
C GLU A 82 -16.50 -12.66 12.39
N VAL A 83 -17.26 -11.86 13.13
CA VAL A 83 -17.97 -10.71 12.56
C VAL A 83 -17.00 -9.68 12.00
N PHE A 84 -15.93 -9.36 12.74
CA PHE A 84 -14.89 -8.43 12.30
C PHE A 84 -14.22 -8.90 10.99
N ASP A 85 -13.76 -10.15 10.94
CA ASP A 85 -13.14 -10.72 9.73
C ASP A 85 -14.14 -10.87 8.59
N ARG A 86 -15.40 -11.17 8.91
CA ARG A 86 -16.48 -11.20 7.92
C ARG A 86 -16.72 -9.83 7.30
N LEU A 87 -16.58 -8.74 8.05
CA LEU A 87 -16.81 -7.38 7.56
C LEU A 87 -15.59 -6.82 6.83
N TRP A 88 -14.40 -6.93 7.42
CA TRP A 88 -13.19 -6.24 6.91
C TRP A 88 -12.03 -7.18 6.58
N GLY A 89 -12.09 -8.46 6.94
CA GLY A 89 -10.98 -9.40 6.74
C GLY A 89 -10.64 -9.70 5.27
N LYS A 90 -11.49 -9.26 4.33
CA LYS A 90 -11.23 -9.36 2.88
C LYS A 90 -10.84 -8.03 2.24
N ASP A 91 -10.78 -6.96 3.02
CA ASP A 91 -10.45 -5.64 2.51
C ASP A 91 -9.00 -5.62 2.04
N VAL A 92 -8.74 -4.91 0.94
CA VAL A 92 -7.39 -4.76 0.37
C VAL A 92 -6.95 -3.31 0.54
N PRO A 93 -5.82 -3.03 1.22
CA PRO A 93 -5.32 -1.66 1.34
C PRO A 93 -5.02 -1.07 -0.03
N ALA A 94 -5.19 0.24 -0.17
CA ALA A 94 -4.86 0.96 -1.39
C ALA A 94 -4.18 2.29 -1.03
N TRP A 95 -3.18 2.67 -1.82
CA TRP A 95 -2.43 3.91 -1.61
C TRP A 95 -2.75 4.87 -2.73
N SER A 96 -3.14 6.09 -2.39
CA SER A 96 -3.14 7.19 -3.35
C SER A 96 -1.72 7.46 -3.86
N LEU A 97 -1.60 8.09 -5.03
CA LEU A 97 -0.29 8.51 -5.52
C LEU A 97 0.42 9.42 -4.51
N SER A 98 -0.30 10.41 -3.96
CA SER A 98 0.24 11.30 -2.93
C SER A 98 0.79 10.53 -1.73
N ARG A 99 0.09 9.48 -1.28
CA ARG A 99 0.55 8.68 -0.15
C ARG A 99 1.81 7.89 -0.47
N LEU A 100 1.93 7.34 -1.68
CA LEU A 100 3.15 6.66 -2.10
C LEU A 100 4.34 7.62 -2.21
N LEU A 101 4.12 8.83 -2.72
CA LEU A 101 5.17 9.85 -2.82
C LEU A 101 5.68 10.31 -1.45
N GLU A 102 4.79 10.45 -0.46
CA GLU A 102 5.16 10.78 0.93
C GLU A 102 6.05 9.70 1.57
N ILE A 103 5.89 8.44 1.14
CA ILE A 103 6.63 7.30 1.67
C ILE A 103 8.02 7.18 1.03
N LEU A 104 8.24 7.74 -0.17
CA LEU A 104 9.57 7.80 -0.78
C LEU A 104 10.46 8.79 0.00
N PRO A 105 11.71 8.42 0.33
CA PRO A 105 12.64 9.37 0.93
C PRO A 105 12.97 10.46 -0.11
N PRO A 106 12.82 11.75 0.23
CA PRO A 106 13.17 12.82 -0.69
C PRO A 106 14.69 12.92 -0.90
N LEU A 107 15.46 12.36 0.03
CA LEU A 107 16.91 12.44 0.08
C LEU A 107 17.49 11.12 0.63
N ILE A 108 18.53 10.57 0.00
CA ILE A 108 19.28 9.41 0.51
C ILE A 108 20.68 9.86 0.90
N PRO A 109 21.03 9.79 2.20
CA PRO A 109 22.37 10.15 2.65
C PRO A 109 23.45 9.23 2.07
N GLN A 110 24.56 9.82 1.63
CA GLN A 110 25.74 9.07 1.17
C GLN A 110 26.88 9.10 2.20
N GLN A 111 27.80 8.14 2.10
CA GLN A 111 29.00 8.07 2.95
C GLN A 111 30.17 8.83 2.30
N ASP A 112 31.28 8.95 3.03
CA ASP A 112 32.58 9.38 2.50
C ASP A 112 32.59 10.75 1.78
N ASN A 113 31.88 11.73 2.36
CA ASN A 113 31.84 13.12 1.89
C ASN A 113 31.19 13.31 0.50
N HIS A 114 30.47 12.30 0.02
CA HIS A 114 29.62 12.40 -1.16
C HIS A 114 28.36 13.23 -0.85
N PRO A 115 27.90 14.09 -1.78
CA PRO A 115 26.60 14.74 -1.69
C PRO A 115 25.46 13.73 -1.58
N ASP A 116 24.38 14.08 -0.91
CA ASP A 116 23.21 13.19 -0.81
C ASP A 116 22.51 13.02 -2.17
N LEU A 117 21.70 11.97 -2.31
CA LEU A 117 20.92 11.72 -3.52
C LEU A 117 19.55 12.35 -3.41
N ASP A 118 19.19 13.20 -4.37
CA ASP A 118 17.89 13.84 -4.47
C ASP A 118 16.90 12.98 -5.27
N LEU A 119 15.66 12.89 -4.77
CA LEU A 119 14.55 12.29 -5.51
C LEU A 119 14.09 13.22 -6.64
N GLU A 120 14.14 12.72 -7.88
CA GLU A 120 13.56 13.39 -9.05
C GLU A 120 12.46 12.54 -9.69
N ILE A 121 11.34 13.18 -10.03
CA ILE A 121 10.24 12.55 -10.76
C ILE A 121 9.95 13.37 -12.01
N SER A 122 10.03 12.73 -13.16
CA SER A 122 9.72 13.36 -14.45
C SER A 122 8.87 12.44 -15.31
N VAL A 123 8.31 13.00 -16.39
CA VAL A 123 7.50 12.27 -17.36
C VAL A 123 7.83 12.76 -18.76
N ASP A 124 7.94 11.85 -19.71
CA ASP A 124 7.98 12.20 -21.13
C ASP A 124 6.59 11.93 -21.77
N ASN A 125 6.53 11.71 -23.08
CA ASN A 125 5.25 11.43 -23.75
C ASN A 125 4.66 10.05 -23.43
N VAL A 126 5.43 9.14 -22.83
CA VAL A 126 5.10 7.71 -22.66
C VAL A 126 5.42 7.19 -21.26
N PHE A 127 6.57 7.56 -20.71
CA PHE A 127 7.14 6.97 -19.50
C PHE A 127 7.24 7.98 -18.35
N TRP A 128 6.96 7.47 -17.16
CA TRP A 128 7.34 8.07 -15.89
C TRP A 128 8.73 7.59 -15.49
N PHE A 129 9.52 8.55 -15.03
CA PHE A 129 10.85 8.33 -14.51
C PHE A 129 10.88 8.73 -13.04
N ILE A 130 11.43 7.85 -12.20
CA ILE A 130 11.72 8.13 -10.80
C ILE A 130 13.20 7.85 -10.61
N ARG A 131 13.94 8.85 -10.15
CA ARG A 131 15.40 8.83 -10.05
C ARG A 131 15.89 9.26 -8.69
N TYR A 132 17.05 8.73 -8.32
CA TYR A 132 17.90 9.30 -7.27
C TYR A 132 19.18 9.80 -7.92
N ILE A 133 19.43 11.11 -7.80
CA ILE A 133 20.47 11.83 -8.55
C ILE A 133 21.42 12.52 -7.57
N GLU A 134 22.72 12.40 -7.82
CA GLU A 134 23.77 13.15 -7.12
C GLU A 134 24.08 14.44 -7.89
N LEU A 135 24.13 15.58 -7.20
CA LEU A 135 24.48 16.89 -7.75
C LEU A 135 23.62 17.37 -8.94
N GLY A 136 22.43 16.81 -9.12
CA GLY A 136 21.50 17.18 -10.19
C GLY A 136 21.90 16.71 -11.60
N TYR A 137 22.90 15.83 -11.75
CA TYR A 137 23.25 15.26 -13.05
C TYR A 137 23.70 13.80 -13.01
N ASP A 138 24.22 13.29 -11.90
CA ASP A 138 24.71 11.91 -11.82
C ASP A 138 23.63 10.96 -11.28
N CYS A 139 22.95 10.28 -12.19
CA CYS A 139 21.86 9.37 -11.85
C CYS A 139 22.40 8.05 -11.27
N LYS A 140 22.11 7.78 -9.98
CA LYS A 140 22.53 6.54 -9.31
C LYS A 140 21.55 5.40 -9.53
N HIS A 141 20.26 5.72 -9.55
CA HIS A 141 19.23 4.74 -9.85
C HIS A 141 18.05 5.39 -10.57
N GLU A 142 17.49 4.67 -11.53
CA GLU A 142 16.33 5.08 -12.31
C GLU A 142 15.36 3.92 -12.44
N VAL A 143 14.07 4.23 -12.25
CA VAL A 143 12.97 3.40 -12.68
C VAL A 143 12.19 4.11 -13.77
N MET A 144 12.00 3.42 -14.89
CA MET A 144 11.21 3.87 -16.04
C MET A 144 10.01 2.94 -16.26
N LYS A 145 8.78 3.47 -16.21
CA LYS A 145 7.53 2.71 -16.47
C LYS A 145 6.45 3.59 -17.11
N GLU A 146 5.59 3.01 -17.93
CA GLU A 146 4.43 3.72 -18.51
C GLU A 146 3.41 4.16 -17.45
N ASN A 147 3.29 3.39 -16.36
CA ASN A 147 2.39 3.68 -15.26
C ASN A 147 3.17 4.19 -14.04
N ILE A 148 2.80 5.36 -13.53
CA ILE A 148 3.46 5.98 -12.37
C ILE A 148 3.40 5.11 -11.11
N PHE A 149 2.30 4.39 -10.85
CA PHE A 149 2.23 3.51 -9.68
C PHE A 149 3.22 2.35 -9.82
N ASP A 150 3.37 1.77 -11.01
CA ASP A 150 4.38 0.73 -11.23
C ASP A 150 5.80 1.27 -11.11
N ALA A 151 6.06 2.51 -11.55
CA ALA A 151 7.34 3.17 -11.32
C ALA A 151 7.64 3.33 -9.82
N VAL A 152 6.68 3.87 -9.05
CA VAL A 152 6.86 4.08 -7.60
C VAL A 152 7.02 2.75 -6.86
N ILE A 153 6.22 1.73 -7.18
CA ILE A 153 6.33 0.40 -6.55
C ILE A 153 7.71 -0.22 -6.82
N ASN A 154 8.22 -0.10 -8.03
CA ASN A 154 9.55 -0.59 -8.37
C ASN A 154 10.66 0.21 -7.67
N MET A 155 10.48 1.53 -7.49
CA MET A 155 11.42 2.34 -6.71
C MET A 155 11.41 1.92 -5.24
N ILE A 156 10.24 1.65 -4.65
CA ILE A 156 10.12 1.11 -3.28
C ILE A 156 10.85 -0.23 -3.14
N ASP A 157 10.69 -1.15 -4.11
CA ASP A 157 11.41 -2.43 -4.13
C ASP A 157 12.93 -2.21 -4.09
N TRP A 158 13.46 -1.32 -4.95
CA TRP A 158 14.88 -0.98 -4.95
C TRP A 158 15.33 -0.33 -3.64
N LEU A 159 14.58 0.63 -3.10
CA LEU A 159 14.89 1.29 -1.83
C LEU A 159 14.95 0.30 -0.66
N ILE A 160 14.05 -0.69 -0.62
CA ILE A 160 14.05 -1.74 0.38
C ILE A 160 15.28 -2.64 0.19
N ALA A 161 15.53 -3.11 -1.03
CA ALA A 161 16.65 -4.00 -1.34
C ALA A 161 18.02 -3.38 -1.02
N ASN A 162 18.14 -2.05 -1.09
CA ASN A 162 19.38 -1.32 -0.81
C ASN A 162 19.40 -0.69 0.60
N GLY A 163 18.39 -0.95 1.44
CA GLY A 163 18.37 -0.48 2.83
C GLY A 163 18.15 1.03 3.00
N HIS A 164 17.64 1.71 1.98
CA HIS A 164 17.34 3.15 1.98
C HIS A 164 15.88 3.47 2.37
N PHE A 165 15.02 2.46 2.45
CA PHE A 165 13.61 2.66 2.75
C PHE A 165 13.32 2.82 4.26
N ASN A 166 12.42 3.73 4.63
CA ASN A 166 12.09 3.99 6.04
C ASN A 166 11.39 2.79 6.69
N LYS A 167 12.03 2.22 7.73
CA LYS A 167 11.58 1.06 8.52
C LYS A 167 10.26 1.29 9.27
N GLU A 168 9.84 2.52 9.46
CA GLU A 168 8.52 2.83 10.02
C GLU A 168 7.39 2.34 9.10
N TYR A 169 7.62 2.28 7.78
CA TYR A 169 6.59 1.94 6.80
C TYR A 169 6.56 0.46 6.38
N TYR A 170 7.61 -0.32 6.69
CA TYR A 170 7.68 -1.75 6.32
C TYR A 170 8.15 -2.66 7.46
N ASN A 171 7.91 -3.96 7.32
CA ASN A 171 8.38 -4.99 8.26
C ASN A 171 9.56 -5.75 7.66
N GLU A 172 10.75 -5.62 8.25
CA GLU A 172 11.95 -6.37 7.82
C GLU A 172 11.80 -7.90 7.99
N LYS A 173 11.03 -8.34 8.99
CA LYS A 173 10.92 -9.75 9.38
C LYS A 173 10.25 -10.64 8.32
N ASP A 174 9.52 -10.06 7.36
CA ASP A 174 8.80 -10.79 6.32
C ASP A 174 9.67 -11.05 5.06
N ASN A 175 10.91 -10.54 5.00
CA ASN A 175 11.80 -10.59 3.83
C ASN A 175 13.08 -11.45 4.01
N VAL A 176 13.17 -12.28 5.06
CA VAL A 176 14.39 -13.08 5.38
C VAL A 176 14.59 -14.29 4.42
N GLN A 177 14.01 -14.30 3.22
CA GLN A 177 14.22 -15.36 2.22
C GLN A 177 14.32 -14.82 0.78
N ARG A 178 15.25 -13.90 0.52
CA ARG A 178 15.75 -13.65 -0.84
C ARG A 178 17.25 -13.80 -0.88
#